data_AF-A0A816GK48-F1
#
_entry.id   AF-A0A816GK48-F1
#
_cell.length_a   1.000
_cell.length_b   1.000
_cell.length_c   1.000
_cell.angle_alpha   90.00
_cell.angle_beta   90.00
_cell.angle_gamma   90.00
#
_symmetry.space_group_name_H-M   'P 1'
#
loop_
_entity.id
_entity.type
_entity.pdbx_description
1 polymer ?
#
loop_
_entity_poly.entity_id
_entity_poly.type
_entity_poly.pdbx_seq_one_letter_code
_entity_poly.pdbx_strand_id
1 'polypeptide(L)'
;CQYQGLKPAKPRNERYFDPATKLHVAFDLPYIKYFLAHVFQFQIFDILCQQTDHQGPLHLCDLYGSVAAGNKLKILLGLGSSKPWEDILEEFAGVRTFSAKSCLRYFQPLQDYLEELVKQGQLNIGWTCNNKSNSRREELFRRNYFLFIFMNIILSISYFYL
;
A
#
# COMPACT_ATOMS: atom_id res chain seq x y z
N CYS A 1 -2.67 3.40 16.04
CA CYS A 1 -3.77 4.07 15.29
C CYS A 1 -3.30 5.03 14.20
N GLN A 2 -2.01 5.39 14.07
CA GLN A 2 -1.53 6.41 13.10
C GLN A 2 -2.12 6.28 11.67
N TYR A 3 -2.10 5.08 11.07
CA TYR A 3 -2.53 4.91 9.67
C TYR A 3 -3.98 4.43 9.49
N GLN A 4 -4.50 3.60 10.39
CA GLN A 4 -5.82 2.95 10.23
C GLN A 4 -6.89 3.46 11.20
N GLY A 5 -6.55 4.29 12.18
CA GLY A 5 -7.52 4.74 13.19
C GLY A 5 -7.99 3.69 14.19
N LEU A 6 -7.44 2.48 14.15
CA LEU A 6 -7.86 1.38 15.01
C LEU A 6 -7.06 1.30 16.33
N LYS A 7 -7.73 0.80 17.38
CA LYS A 7 -7.15 0.47 18.70
C LYS A 7 -7.58 -0.95 19.12
N PRO A 8 -6.74 -1.69 19.86
CA PRO A 8 -7.13 -2.99 20.39
C PRO A 8 -8.26 -2.85 21.41
N ALA A 9 -9.18 -3.82 21.45
CA ALA A 9 -10.31 -3.82 22.38
C ALA A 9 -9.88 -4.00 23.85
N LYS A 10 -8.75 -4.66 24.10
CA LYS A 10 -8.15 -4.83 25.43
C LYS A 10 -6.70 -4.31 25.43
N PRO A 11 -6.16 -3.87 26.57
CA PRO A 11 -4.76 -3.46 26.68
C PRO A 11 -3.79 -4.57 26.21
N ARG A 12 -2.75 -4.18 25.47
CA ARG A 12 -1.68 -5.06 25.00
C ARG A 12 -0.35 -4.62 25.61
N ASN A 13 0.53 -5.59 25.85
CA ASN A 13 1.90 -5.39 26.33
C ASN A 13 2.86 -6.27 25.52
N GLU A 14 4.17 -6.15 25.77
CA GLU A 14 5.22 -6.84 25.00
C GLU A 14 5.23 -8.37 25.13
N ARG A 15 4.37 -8.96 25.99
CA ARG A 15 4.18 -10.42 26.03
C ARG A 15 3.34 -10.93 24.87
N TYR A 16 2.67 -10.04 24.14
CA TYR A 16 1.87 -10.39 22.97
C TYR A 16 2.59 -10.02 21.68
N PHE A 17 2.53 -10.91 20.70
CA PHE A 17 3.01 -10.64 19.34
C PHE A 17 1.83 -10.63 18.37
N ASP A 18 0.99 -9.60 18.48
CA ASP A 18 -0.22 -9.44 17.65
C ASP A 18 0.04 -9.53 16.14
N PRO A 19 1.15 -8.99 15.58
CA PRO A 19 1.45 -9.13 14.16
C PRO A 19 1.48 -10.58 13.66
N ALA A 20 1.95 -11.54 14.47
CA ALA A 20 1.99 -12.96 14.07
C ALA A 20 0.60 -13.62 13.91
N THR A 21 -0.47 -12.96 14.36
CA THR A 21 -1.83 -13.43 14.07
C THR A 21 -2.23 -13.20 12.61
N LYS A 22 -1.46 -12.40 11.87
CA LYS A 22 -1.59 -12.25 10.42
C LYS A 22 -0.71 -13.28 9.72
N LEU A 23 -1.33 -14.09 8.86
CA LEU A 23 -0.67 -15.13 8.06
C LEU A 23 0.64 -14.65 7.44
N HIS A 24 0.64 -13.48 6.81
CA HIS A 24 1.82 -12.96 6.10
C HIS A 24 3.03 -12.70 6.99
N VAL A 25 2.82 -12.38 8.27
CA VAL A 25 3.92 -12.24 9.23
C VAL A 25 4.38 -13.61 9.72
N ALA A 26 3.44 -14.51 10.03
CA ALA A 26 3.76 -15.86 10.50
C ALA A 26 4.49 -16.73 9.47
N PHE A 27 4.26 -16.49 8.18
CA PHE A 27 4.80 -17.29 7.08
C PHE A 27 5.83 -16.52 6.22
N ASP A 28 6.34 -15.38 6.71
CA ASP A 28 7.34 -14.56 6.00
C ASP A 28 6.96 -14.23 4.54
N LEU A 29 5.69 -13.84 4.33
CA LEU A 29 5.17 -13.48 3.02
C LEU A 29 5.16 -11.95 2.84
N PRO A 30 5.85 -11.40 1.82
CA PRO A 30 5.86 -9.96 1.58
C PRO A 30 4.47 -9.36 1.41
N TYR A 31 4.14 -8.32 2.18
CA TYR A 31 2.81 -7.70 2.17
C TYR A 31 2.69 -6.49 1.24
N ILE A 32 3.81 -5.83 0.90
CA ILE A 32 3.81 -4.61 0.08
C ILE A 32 3.18 -4.83 -1.31
N LYS A 33 3.27 -6.06 -1.85
CA LYS A 33 2.64 -6.43 -3.13
C LYS A 33 1.14 -6.15 -3.16
N TYR A 34 0.44 -6.28 -2.03
CA TYR A 34 -0.99 -5.97 -1.97
C TYR A 34 -1.25 -4.49 -2.11
N PHE A 35 -0.48 -3.64 -1.43
CA PHE A 35 -0.60 -2.19 -1.56
C PHE A 35 -0.38 -1.73 -3.01
N LEU A 36 0.69 -2.23 -3.64
CA LEU A 36 0.99 -1.90 -5.03
C LEU A 36 -0.09 -2.42 -5.99
N ALA A 37 -0.55 -3.67 -5.81
CA ALA A 37 -1.62 -4.25 -6.61
C ALA A 37 -2.92 -3.44 -6.53
N HIS A 38 -3.30 -2.95 -5.35
CA HIS A 38 -4.51 -2.15 -5.17
C HIS A 38 -4.46 -0.82 -5.94
N VAL A 39 -3.29 -0.27 -6.22
CA VAL A 39 -3.17 0.95 -7.03
C VAL A 39 -3.03 0.60 -8.51
N PHE A 40 -2.16 -0.37 -8.84
CA PHE A 40 -1.95 -0.80 -10.22
C PHE A 40 -3.22 -1.34 -10.88
N GLN A 41 -4.09 -2.05 -10.13
CA GLN A 41 -5.34 -2.56 -10.69
C GLN A 41 -6.19 -1.45 -11.32
N PHE A 42 -6.28 -0.27 -10.68
CA PHE A 42 -7.06 0.85 -11.22
C PHE A 42 -6.34 1.55 -12.36
N GLN A 43 -5.01 1.70 -12.27
CA GLN A 43 -4.21 2.26 -13.34
C GLN A 43 -4.34 1.42 -14.62
N ILE A 44 -4.15 0.10 -14.51
CA ILE A 44 -4.30 -0.85 -15.63
C ILE A 44 -5.74 -0.84 -16.15
N PHE A 45 -6.73 -0.89 -15.26
CA PHE A 45 -8.14 -0.86 -15.66
C PHE A 45 -8.51 0.40 -16.45
N ASP A 46 -8.07 1.58 -15.99
CA ASP A 46 -8.24 2.86 -16.71
C ASP A 46 -7.63 2.81 -18.12
N ILE A 47 -6.39 2.34 -18.24
CA ILE A 47 -5.71 2.21 -19.53
C ILE A 47 -6.45 1.25 -20.48
N LEU A 48 -6.98 0.14 -19.95
CA LEU A 48 -7.76 -0.81 -20.74
C LEU A 48 -9.12 -0.23 -21.15
N CYS A 49 -9.79 0.54 -20.29
CA CYS A 49 -11.04 1.22 -20.61
C CYS A 49 -10.89 2.24 -21.74
N GLN A 50 -9.70 2.81 -21.92
CA GLN A 50 -9.42 3.68 -23.09
C GLN A 50 -9.38 2.90 -24.42
N GLN A 51 -9.38 1.57 -24.38
CA GLN A 51 -9.46 0.69 -25.56
C GLN A 51 -10.89 0.22 -25.84
N THR A 52 -11.88 0.80 -25.17
CA THR A 52 -13.30 0.59 -25.41
C THR A 52 -13.95 1.92 -25.79
N ASP A 53 -15.18 1.90 -26.26
CA ASP A 53 -15.97 3.11 -26.53
C ASP A 53 -16.58 3.70 -25.24
N HIS A 54 -16.08 3.32 -24.06
CA HIS A 54 -16.62 3.76 -22.77
C HIS A 54 -16.52 5.28 -22.60
N GLN A 55 -17.63 5.88 -22.18
CA GLN A 55 -17.71 7.30 -21.83
C GLN A 55 -18.30 7.45 -20.43
N GLY A 56 -17.81 8.45 -19.70
CA GLY A 56 -18.30 8.76 -18.35
C GLY A 56 -17.48 8.14 -17.21
N PRO A 57 -18.09 7.92 -16.03
CA PRO A 57 -17.37 7.49 -14.83
C PRO A 57 -16.63 6.16 -15.02
N LEU A 58 -15.40 6.09 -14.49
CA LEU A 58 -14.54 4.92 -14.70
C LEU A 58 -15.14 3.63 -14.10
N HIS A 59 -15.88 3.72 -12.99
CA HIS A 59 -16.50 2.54 -12.35
C HIS A 59 -17.64 1.90 -13.16
N LEU A 60 -18.11 2.54 -14.24
CA LEU A 60 -19.11 1.99 -15.16
C LEU A 60 -18.49 1.34 -16.41
N CYS A 61 -17.18 1.44 -16.57
CA CYS A 61 -16.50 0.81 -17.71
C CYS A 61 -16.65 -0.71 -17.64
N ASP A 62 -16.99 -1.31 -18.78
CA ASP A 62 -16.97 -2.75 -18.98
C ASP A 62 -15.96 -3.11 -20.08
N LEU A 63 -15.12 -4.09 -19.80
CA LEU A 63 -14.12 -4.61 -20.74
C LEU A 63 -14.64 -5.81 -21.54
N TYR A 64 -15.81 -6.34 -21.19
CA TYR A 64 -16.38 -7.51 -21.83
C TYR A 64 -16.53 -7.31 -23.35
N GLY A 65 -16.07 -8.29 -24.12
CA GLY A 65 -16.11 -8.26 -25.59
C GLY A 65 -15.06 -7.37 -26.27
N SER A 66 -14.27 -6.58 -25.53
CA SER A 66 -13.22 -5.74 -26.14
C SER A 66 -11.97 -6.54 -26.51
N VAL A 67 -11.87 -6.89 -27.79
CA VAL A 67 -10.67 -7.52 -28.37
C VAL A 67 -9.45 -6.59 -28.26
N ALA A 68 -9.64 -5.28 -28.41
CA ALA A 68 -8.57 -4.30 -28.30
C ALA A 68 -7.97 -4.26 -26.88
N ALA A 69 -8.81 -4.21 -25.85
CA ALA A 69 -8.37 -4.29 -24.45
C ALA A 69 -7.67 -5.63 -24.16
N GLY A 70 -8.23 -6.75 -24.64
CA GLY A 70 -7.63 -8.08 -24.49
C GLY A 70 -6.25 -8.19 -25.12
N ASN A 71 -6.06 -7.67 -26.34
CA ASN A 71 -4.76 -7.65 -27.02
C ASN A 71 -3.73 -6.82 -26.25
N LYS A 72 -4.14 -5.66 -25.73
CA LYS A 72 -3.27 -4.79 -24.93
C LYS A 72 -2.87 -5.46 -23.60
N LEU A 73 -3.81 -6.12 -22.93
CA LEU A 73 -3.55 -6.89 -21.72
C LEU A 73 -2.62 -8.09 -21.97
N LYS A 74 -2.76 -8.76 -23.11
CA LYS A 74 -1.88 -9.87 -23.51
C LYS A 74 -0.43 -9.45 -23.63
N ILE A 75 -0.16 -8.25 -24.16
CA ILE A 75 1.21 -7.69 -24.23
C ILE A 75 1.78 -7.51 -22.82
N LEU A 76 1.02 -6.87 -21.93
CA LEU A 76 1.43 -6.64 -20.53
C LEU A 76 1.79 -7.96 -19.82
N LEU A 77 0.90 -8.95 -19.90
CA LEU A 77 1.09 -10.24 -19.22
C LEU A 77 2.14 -11.12 -19.89
N GLY A 78 2.30 -11.03 -21.21
CA GLY A 78 3.22 -11.85 -22.00
C GLY A 78 4.69 -11.54 -21.74
N LEU A 79 5.01 -10.32 -21.26
CA LEU A 79 6.38 -9.92 -20.93
C LEU A 79 6.89 -10.57 -19.64
N GLY A 80 6.01 -10.96 -18.72
CA GLY A 80 6.38 -11.55 -17.44
C GLY A 80 7.42 -10.71 -16.69
N SER A 81 8.51 -11.34 -16.28
CA SER A 81 9.65 -10.68 -15.61
C SER A 81 10.85 -10.45 -16.53
N SER A 82 10.65 -10.40 -17.84
CA SER A 82 11.75 -10.28 -18.82
C SER A 82 12.39 -8.89 -18.87
N LYS A 83 11.70 -7.86 -18.36
CA LYS A 83 12.13 -6.46 -18.33
C LYS A 83 11.79 -5.83 -16.98
N PRO A 84 12.45 -4.71 -16.61
CA PRO A 84 12.00 -3.86 -15.50
C PRO A 84 10.53 -3.47 -15.68
N TRP A 85 9.79 -3.39 -14.56
CA TRP A 85 8.34 -3.16 -14.61
C TRP A 85 7.99 -1.77 -15.17
N GLU A 86 8.88 -0.79 -15.02
CA GLU A 86 8.74 0.55 -15.58
C GLU A 86 8.74 0.54 -17.10
N ASP A 87 9.62 -0.26 -17.72
CA ASP A 87 9.72 -0.41 -19.16
C ASP A 87 8.50 -1.17 -19.71
N ILE A 88 8.05 -2.20 -18.99
CA ILE A 88 6.81 -2.92 -19.31
C ILE A 88 5.61 -1.96 -19.28
N LEU A 89 5.54 -1.10 -18.26
CA LEU A 89 4.45 -0.13 -18.11
C LEU A 89 4.50 0.96 -19.19
N GLU A 90 5.69 1.36 -19.62
CA GLU A 90 5.87 2.30 -20.74
C GLU A 90 5.42 1.70 -22.06
N GLU A 91 5.79 0.45 -22.34
CA GLU A 91 5.32 -0.27 -23.53
C GLU A 91 3.80 -0.48 -23.51
N PHE A 92 3.23 -0.75 -22.34
CA PHE A 92 1.79 -0.95 -22.17
C PHE A 92 0.99 0.35 -22.27
N ALA A 93 1.46 1.43 -21.65
CA ALA A 93 0.65 2.60 -21.33
C ALA A 93 1.30 3.96 -21.63
N GLY A 94 2.53 3.97 -22.14
CA GLY A 94 3.29 5.19 -22.38
C GLY A 94 3.68 5.92 -21.09
N VAL A 95 3.60 5.27 -19.93
CA VAL A 95 3.95 5.84 -18.63
C VAL A 95 4.92 4.93 -17.88
N ARG A 96 5.91 5.52 -17.22
CA ARG A 96 6.90 4.79 -16.41
C ARG A 96 6.62 4.84 -14.91
N THR A 97 5.54 5.49 -14.50
CA THR A 97 5.30 5.82 -13.08
C THR A 97 4.08 5.11 -12.51
N PHE A 98 4.23 4.74 -11.24
CA PHE A 98 3.14 4.33 -10.37
C PHE A 98 2.26 5.53 -10.01
N SER A 99 0.93 5.41 -10.16
CA SER A 99 0.02 6.53 -9.93
C SER A 99 -1.31 6.10 -9.30
N ALA A 100 -1.70 6.78 -8.23
CA ALA A 100 -3.02 6.61 -7.59
C ALA A 100 -4.16 7.37 -8.29
N LYS A 101 -3.88 8.15 -9.34
CA LYS A 101 -4.88 9.01 -10.01
C LYS A 101 -6.10 8.22 -10.49
N SER A 102 -5.89 7.06 -11.13
CA SER A 102 -6.98 6.23 -11.62
C SER A 102 -7.82 5.61 -10.50
N CYS A 103 -7.20 5.30 -9.36
CA CYS A 103 -7.90 4.84 -8.16
C CYS A 103 -8.81 5.95 -7.61
N LEU A 104 -8.29 7.17 -7.45
CA LEU A 104 -9.09 8.32 -7.02
C LEU A 104 -10.24 8.60 -8.00
N ARG A 105 -9.97 8.58 -9.31
CA ARG A 105 -11.00 8.79 -10.33
C ARG A 105 -12.08 7.73 -10.33
N TYR A 106 -11.73 6.47 -10.05
CA TYR A 106 -12.70 5.38 -9.91
C TYR A 106 -13.69 5.67 -8.77
N PHE A 107 -13.18 6.09 -7.62
CA PHE A 107 -13.98 6.36 -6.42
C PHE A 107 -14.53 7.79 -6.31
N GLN A 108 -14.28 8.66 -7.29
CA GLN A 108 -14.69 10.07 -7.23
C GLN A 108 -16.16 10.28 -6.84
N PRO A 109 -17.15 9.56 -7.41
CA PRO A 109 -18.55 9.79 -7.03
C PRO A 109 -18.85 9.44 -5.57
N LEU A 110 -18.18 8.42 -5.03
CA LEU A 110 -18.29 8.07 -3.62
C LEU A 110 -17.59 9.11 -2.75
N GLN A 111 -16.42 9.60 -3.17
CA GLN A 111 -15.71 10.66 -2.46
C GLN A 111 -16.58 11.93 -2.38
N ASP A 112 -17.17 12.37 -3.48
CA ASP A 112 -18.04 13.55 -3.54
C ASP A 112 -19.23 13.40 -2.58
N TYR A 113 -19.85 12.21 -2.56
CA TYR A 113 -20.94 11.91 -1.64
C TYR A 113 -20.50 11.97 -0.16
N LEU A 114 -19.36 11.36 0.18
CA LEU A 114 -18.84 11.38 1.55
C LEU A 114 -18.47 12.80 2.00
N GLU A 115 -17.90 13.62 1.11
CA GLU A 115 -17.59 15.03 1.38
C GLU A 115 -18.86 15.85 1.67
N GLU A 116 -19.98 15.55 1.00
CA GLU A 116 -21.26 16.19 1.27
C GLU A 116 -21.80 15.84 2.66
N LEU A 117 -21.74 14.56 3.05
CA LEU A 117 -22.15 14.15 4.40
C LEU A 117 -21.30 14.81 5.50
N VAL A 118 -20.02 15.03 5.23
CA VAL A 118 -19.13 15.78 6.14
C VAL A 118 -19.57 17.24 6.24
N LYS A 119 -19.89 17.91 5.12
CA LYS A 119 -20.39 19.30 5.11
C LYS A 119 -21.71 19.44 5.88
N GLN A 120 -22.57 18.42 5.80
CA GLN A 120 -23.84 18.35 6.52
C GLN A 120 -23.67 18.03 8.02
N GLY A 121 -22.44 17.81 8.50
CA GLY A 121 -22.16 17.46 9.89
C GLY A 121 -22.58 16.05 10.28
N GLN A 122 -22.86 15.18 9.31
CA GLN A 122 -23.28 13.80 9.55
C GLN A 122 -22.09 12.86 9.77
N LEU A 123 -20.88 13.26 9.34
CA LEU A 123 -19.65 12.51 9.50
C LEU A 123 -18.52 13.38 10.07
N ASN A 124 -17.80 12.83 11.05
CA ASN A 124 -16.59 13.44 11.62
C ASN A 124 -15.35 12.83 10.96
N ILE A 125 -14.41 13.67 10.52
CA ILE A 125 -13.15 13.23 9.92
C ILE A 125 -12.06 13.09 10.99
N GLY A 126 -11.29 12.00 10.91
CA GLY A 126 -10.09 11.77 11.71
C GLY A 126 -10.33 11.08 13.05
N TRP A 127 -9.25 10.83 13.79
CA TRP A 127 -9.28 10.15 15.08
C TRP A 127 -8.16 10.64 16.00
N THR A 128 -8.41 10.63 17.31
CA THR A 128 -7.41 10.97 18.32
C THR A 128 -6.72 9.72 18.86
N CYS A 129 -5.40 9.67 18.71
CA CYS A 129 -4.55 8.64 19.31
C CYS A 129 -4.10 9.08 20.71
N ASN A 130 -4.69 8.53 21.78
CA ASN A 130 -4.20 8.78 23.14
C ASN A 130 -2.86 8.06 23.39
N ASN A 131 -1.75 8.72 23.06
CA ASN A 131 -0.37 8.21 23.15
C ASN A 131 0.23 8.31 24.57
N LYS A 132 -0.51 7.96 25.63
CA LYS A 132 0.10 7.95 26.98
C LYS A 132 1.16 6.85 27.18
N SER A 133 1.29 5.91 26.23
CA SER A 133 2.22 4.78 26.32
C SER A 133 3.46 4.85 25.43
N ASN A 134 3.62 5.91 24.62
CA ASN A 134 4.67 5.98 23.58
C ASN A 134 5.87 6.89 23.92
N SER A 135 5.71 7.94 24.74
CA SER A 135 6.82 8.85 25.04
C SER A 135 7.99 8.15 25.75
N ARG A 136 7.69 7.28 26.72
CA ARG A 136 8.71 6.50 27.44
C ARG A 136 9.29 5.33 26.61
N ARG A 137 8.60 4.92 25.55
CA ARG A 137 8.91 3.73 24.75
C ARG A 137 9.88 4.03 23.61
N GLU A 138 9.79 5.21 23.00
CA GLU A 138 10.79 5.69 22.04
C GLU A 138 12.17 5.91 22.67
N GLU A 139 12.22 6.36 23.93
CA GLU A 139 13.46 6.53 24.70
C GLU A 139 14.15 5.18 24.97
N LEU A 140 13.39 4.16 25.38
CA LEU A 140 13.91 2.82 25.64
C LEU A 140 14.41 2.11 24.37
N PHE A 141 13.71 2.28 23.24
CA PHE A 141 14.13 1.69 21.97
C PHE A 141 15.42 2.33 21.44
N ARG A 142 15.57 3.66 21.53
CA ARG A 142 16.84 4.34 21.19
C ARG A 142 17.99 3.89 22.09
N ARG A 143 17.75 3.73 23.39
CA ARG A 143 18.80 3.33 24.35
C ARG A 143 19.28 1.89 24.11
N ASN A 144 18.37 0.98 23.81
CA ASN A 144 18.71 -0.42 23.54
C ASN A 144 19.30 -0.62 22.13
N TYR A 145 18.87 0.14 21.12
CA TYR A 145 19.45 0.09 19.79
C TYR A 145 20.90 0.60 19.77
N PHE A 146 21.20 1.66 20.54
CA PHE A 146 22.56 2.16 20.70
C PHE A 146 23.48 1.12 21.37
N LEU A 147 23.00 0.44 22.42
CA LEU A 147 23.72 -0.67 23.06
C LEU A 147 23.96 -1.85 22.11
N PHE A 148 22.98 -2.17 21.26
CA PHE A 148 23.10 -3.26 20.28
C PHE A 148 24.14 -2.94 19.20
N ILE A 149 24.17 -1.70 18.70
CA ILE A 149 25.21 -1.24 17.77
C ILE A 149 26.58 -1.25 18.44
N PHE A 150 26.69 -0.74 19.68
CA PHE A 150 27.95 -0.70 20.40
C PHE A 150 28.51 -2.11 20.67
N MET A 151 27.66 -3.07 21.04
CA MET A 151 28.06 -4.46 21.24
C MET A 151 28.53 -5.12 19.94
N ASN A 152 27.87 -4.85 18.81
CA ASN A 152 28.30 -5.37 17.50
C ASN A 152 29.61 -4.73 17.03
N ILE A 153 29.83 -3.44 17.29
CA ILE A 153 31.09 -2.77 16.98
C ILE A 153 32.22 -3.35 17.83
N ILE A 154 32.04 -3.52 19.15
CA ILE A 154 33.06 -4.11 20.02
C ILE A 154 33.40 -5.55 19.58
N LEU A 155 32.39 -6.37 19.29
CA LEU A 155 32.61 -7.75 18.81
C LEU A 155 33.33 -7.78 17.45
N SER A 156 33.05 -6.83 16.55
CA SER A 156 33.75 -6.73 15.26
C SER A 156 35.20 -6.28 15.38
N ILE A 157 35.52 -5.41 16.35
CA ILE A 157 36.89 -4.98 16.62
C ILE A 157 37.68 -6.12 17.27
N SER A 158 37.08 -6.88 18.20
CA SER A 158 37.74 -8.05 18.81
C SER A 158 38.07 -9.15 17.80
N TYR A 159 37.28 -9.30 16.74
CA TYR A 159 37.52 -10.27 15.66
C TYR A 159 38.62 -9.84 14.67
N PHE A 160 39.03 -8.58 14.69
CA PHE A 160 40.08 -8.03 13.80
C PHE A 160 41.47 -7.97 14.45
N TYR A 161 41.57 -8.24 15.76
CA TYR A 161 42.82 -8.25 16.53
C TYR A 161 43.23 -9.65 17.03
N LEU A 162 42.68 -10.70 16.42
CA LEU A 162 43.09 -12.11 16.51
C LEU A 162 43.36 -12.63 15.10
#